data_AF-A0A7Z9SJU3-F1
#
_entry.id   AF-A0A7Z9SJU3-F1
#
_cell.length_a   1.000
_cell.length_b   1.000
_cell.length_c   1.000
_cell.angle_alpha   90.00
_cell.angle_beta   90.00
_cell.angle_gamma   90.00
#
_symmetry.space_group_name_H-M   'P 1'
#
loop_
_entity.id
_entity.type
_entity.pdbx_description
1 polymer ?
#
loop_
_entity_poly.entity_id
_entity_poly.type
_entity_poly.pdbx_seq_one_letter_code
_entity_poly.pdbx_strand_id
1 'polypeptide(L)'
;MSENTPIEKPINFIRHQINDDLDSGLHSSIQTRFPPEPNGYLHIGHAKSICLNFGLAQDYNGKCNLRFDDTNPAKEDMEFVDSIKADVKWLGFEWDGEIHYSSDYFQKFYDCAIELINKGLAYVCFLNAKETREYRGTLKQPGKDSPYRETSVEENLE
;
A
#
# COMPACT_ATOMS: atom_id res chain seq x y z
N MET A 1 -40.45 -17.69 -9.73
CA MET A 1 -40.06 -17.27 -8.37
C MET A 1 -38.77 -18.02 -8.06
N SER A 2 -37.62 -17.43 -8.38
CA SER A 2 -36.32 -18.01 -8.08
C SER A 2 -36.04 -17.78 -6.60
N GLU A 3 -35.91 -18.87 -5.86
CA GLU A 3 -35.55 -18.86 -4.44
C GLU A 3 -34.23 -18.10 -4.25
N ASN A 4 -34.30 -17.06 -3.44
CA ASN A 4 -33.17 -16.20 -3.11
C ASN A 4 -32.40 -16.86 -1.98
N THR A 5 -31.69 -17.95 -2.29
CA THR A 5 -30.80 -18.61 -1.33
C THR A 5 -29.69 -17.62 -0.97
N PRO A 6 -29.50 -17.26 0.31
CA PRO A 6 -28.39 -16.41 0.71
C PRO A 6 -27.10 -17.09 0.28
N ILE A 7 -26.36 -16.47 -0.63
CA ILE A 7 -25.05 -16.97 -1.02
C ILE A 7 -24.18 -16.90 0.24
N GLU A 8 -23.88 -18.06 0.82
CA GLU A 8 -23.02 -18.17 1.98
C GLU A 8 -21.64 -17.63 1.57
N LYS A 9 -21.22 -16.52 2.18
CA LYS A 9 -20.02 -15.82 1.76
C LYS A 9 -18.80 -16.70 2.04
N PRO A 10 -17.89 -16.91 1.07
CA PRO A 10 -16.74 -17.77 1.27
C PRO A 10 -15.86 -17.22 2.39
N ILE A 11 -15.71 -18.03 3.44
CA ILE A 11 -14.92 -17.72 4.61
C ILE A 11 -13.43 -17.89 4.25
N ASN A 12 -12.62 -16.90 4.61
CA ASN A 12 -11.17 -16.94 4.48
C ASN A 12 -10.53 -16.38 5.76
N PHE A 13 -9.22 -16.60 5.94
CA PHE A 13 -8.52 -16.17 7.15
C PHE A 13 -8.54 -14.65 7.39
N ILE A 14 -8.67 -13.83 6.35
CA ILE A 14 -8.77 -12.37 6.48
C ILE A 14 -10.11 -11.97 7.10
N ARG A 15 -11.21 -12.62 6.69
CA ARG A 15 -12.53 -12.41 7.29
C ARG A 15 -12.58 -12.82 8.76
N HIS A 16 -11.90 -13.92 9.11
CA HIS A 16 -11.77 -14.32 10.51
C HIS A 16 -11.10 -13.24 11.35
N GLN A 17 -9.96 -12.71 10.90
CA GLN A 17 -9.29 -11.61 11.61
C GLN A 17 -10.17 -10.37 11.73
N ILE A 18 -10.88 -9.99 10.66
CA ILE A 18 -11.82 -8.86 10.68
C ILE A 18 -12.92 -9.09 11.73
N ASN A 19 -13.50 -10.28 11.78
CA ASN A 19 -14.54 -10.60 12.77
C ASN A 19 -13.98 -10.51 14.19
N ASP A 20 -12.80 -11.08 14.45
CA ASP A 20 -12.17 -11.03 15.77
C ASP A 20 -11.89 -9.57 16.21
N ASP A 21 -11.43 -8.72 15.29
CA ASP A 21 -11.17 -7.30 15.56
C ASP A 21 -12.45 -6.49 15.82
N LEU A 22 -13.54 -6.81 15.11
CA LEU A 22 -14.86 -6.17 15.33
C LEU A 22 -15.52 -6.66 16.62
N ASP A 23 -15.49 -7.97 16.88
CA ASP A 23 -16.10 -8.60 18.06
C ASP A 23 -15.38 -8.19 19.35
N SER A 24 -14.06 -8.02 19.30
CA SER A 24 -13.27 -7.48 20.42
C SER A 24 -13.44 -5.97 20.61
N GLY A 25 -14.03 -5.27 19.64
CA GLY A 25 -14.17 -3.82 19.64
C GLY A 25 -12.85 -3.07 19.38
N LEU A 26 -11.80 -3.76 18.89
CA LEU A 26 -10.56 -3.11 18.46
C LEU A 26 -10.84 -2.10 17.32
N HIS A 27 -11.76 -2.46 16.43
CA HIS A 27 -12.25 -1.61 15.36
C HIS A 27 -13.78 -1.54 15.37
N SER A 28 -14.33 -0.37 15.07
CA SER A 28 -15.80 -0.18 14.93
C SER A 28 -16.29 -0.39 13.48
N SER A 29 -15.38 -0.38 12.51
CA SER A 29 -15.66 -0.51 11.08
C SER A 29 -14.37 -0.84 10.33
N ILE A 30 -14.48 -1.45 9.13
CA ILE A 30 -13.32 -1.70 8.29
C ILE A 30 -13.09 -0.62 7.23
N GLN A 31 -11.83 -0.38 6.91
CA GLN A 31 -11.41 0.41 5.76
C GLN A 31 -10.28 -0.29 5.02
N THR A 32 -10.54 -0.71 3.78
CA THR A 32 -9.58 -1.38 2.90
C THR A 32 -9.08 -0.43 1.81
N ARG A 33 -8.13 -0.88 1.00
CA ARG A 33 -7.74 -0.17 -0.23
C ARG A 33 -7.27 -1.13 -1.32
N PHE A 34 -7.44 -0.74 -2.57
CA PHE A 34 -6.76 -1.33 -3.72
C PHE A 34 -5.68 -0.35 -4.22
N PRO A 35 -4.37 -0.64 -4.02
CA PRO A 35 -3.30 0.31 -4.32
C PRO A 35 -2.41 -0.09 -5.52
N PRO A 36 -2.89 -0.05 -6.78
CA PRO A 36 -2.05 -0.38 -7.94
C PRO A 36 -1.03 0.72 -8.25
N GLU A 37 0.17 0.35 -8.70
CA GLU A 37 1.11 1.27 -9.36
C GLU A 37 0.61 1.51 -10.80
N PRO A 38 0.50 2.77 -11.28
CA PRO A 38 0.00 3.06 -12.62
C PRO A 38 1.09 2.93 -13.68
N ASN A 39 1.71 1.74 -13.77
CA ASN A 39 2.80 1.43 -14.71
C ASN A 39 2.45 0.30 -15.72
N GLY A 40 1.19 -0.11 -15.74
CA GLY A 40 0.69 -1.16 -16.62
C GLY A 40 -0.82 -1.41 -16.44
N TYR A 41 -1.40 -2.11 -17.42
CA TYR A 41 -2.81 -2.51 -17.39
C TYR A 41 -3.09 -3.57 -16.32
N LEU A 42 -4.32 -3.59 -15.80
CA LEU A 42 -4.72 -4.65 -14.90
C LEU A 42 -4.85 -5.99 -15.63
N HIS A 43 -4.37 -7.06 -15.00
CA HIS A 43 -4.61 -8.43 -15.43
C HIS A 43 -5.49 -9.18 -14.42
N ILE A 44 -5.92 -10.40 -14.74
CA ILE A 44 -6.83 -11.20 -13.88
C ILE A 44 -6.34 -11.41 -12.44
N GLY A 45 -5.03 -11.40 -12.19
CA GLY A 45 -4.48 -11.42 -10.84
C GLY A 45 -4.92 -10.23 -9.98
N HIS A 46 -5.08 -9.06 -10.58
CA HIS A 46 -5.58 -7.85 -9.90
C HIS A 46 -7.07 -7.96 -9.59
N ALA A 47 -7.86 -8.61 -10.46
CA ALA A 47 -9.28 -8.85 -10.19
C ALA A 47 -9.49 -9.60 -8.87
N LYS A 48 -8.61 -10.57 -8.53
CA LYS A 48 -8.65 -11.23 -7.20
C LYS A 48 -8.46 -10.22 -6.06
N SER A 49 -7.51 -9.31 -6.18
CA SER A 49 -7.25 -8.27 -5.16
C SER A 49 -8.39 -7.26 -5.06
N ILE A 50 -8.97 -6.87 -6.20
CA ILE A 50 -10.14 -5.98 -6.28
C ILE A 50 -11.33 -6.63 -5.58
N CYS A 51 -11.74 -7.84 -6.01
CA CYS A 51 -12.86 -8.55 -5.41
C CYS A 51 -12.66 -8.79 -3.91
N LEU A 52 -11.43 -9.02 -3.47
CA LEU A 52 -11.13 -9.14 -2.05
C LEU A 52 -11.32 -7.81 -1.31
N ASN A 53 -10.67 -6.73 -1.72
CA ASN A 53 -10.67 -5.47 -0.96
C ASN A 53 -12.04 -4.76 -1.01
N PHE A 54 -12.62 -4.63 -2.21
CA PHE A 54 -13.91 -3.99 -2.38
C PHE A 54 -15.05 -4.88 -1.89
N GLY A 55 -14.97 -6.19 -2.12
CA GLY A 55 -15.96 -7.15 -1.61
C GLY A 55 -15.98 -7.19 -0.08
N LEU A 56 -14.82 -7.15 0.59
CA LEU A 56 -14.77 -7.00 2.04
C LEU A 56 -15.46 -5.72 2.50
N ALA A 57 -15.15 -4.56 1.91
CA ALA A 57 -15.81 -3.32 2.27
C ALA A 57 -17.34 -3.38 2.11
N GLN A 58 -17.84 -3.93 1.01
CA GLN A 58 -19.29 -4.13 0.80
C GLN A 58 -19.89 -5.09 1.84
N ASP A 59 -19.18 -6.18 2.16
CA ASP A 59 -19.71 -7.22 3.04
C ASP A 59 -19.85 -6.79 4.50
N TYR A 60 -19.02 -5.85 4.93
CA TYR A 60 -18.95 -5.34 6.30
C TYR A 60 -19.47 -3.90 6.42
N ASN A 61 -20.13 -3.38 5.38
CA ASN A 61 -20.56 -1.98 5.29
C ASN A 61 -19.42 -0.98 5.63
N GLY A 62 -18.20 -1.33 5.24
CA GLY A 62 -17.00 -0.53 5.39
C GLY A 62 -16.70 0.31 4.14
N LYS A 63 -15.46 0.79 4.05
CA LYS A 63 -14.98 1.65 2.97
C LYS A 63 -13.82 1.00 2.24
N CYS A 64 -13.71 1.20 0.93
CA CYS A 64 -12.54 0.78 0.15
C CYS A 64 -12.05 1.94 -0.72
N ASN A 65 -10.82 2.38 -0.47
CA ASN A 65 -10.22 3.44 -1.25
C ASN A 65 -9.58 2.85 -2.53
N LEU A 66 -9.65 3.59 -3.64
CA LEU A 66 -8.74 3.40 -4.77
C LEU A 66 -7.57 4.37 -4.60
N ARG A 67 -6.33 3.84 -4.55
CA ARG A 67 -5.13 4.67 -4.42
C ARG A 67 -4.12 4.31 -5.48
N PHE A 68 -3.63 5.27 -6.25
CA PHE A 68 -2.50 5.03 -7.13
C PHE A 68 -1.20 5.12 -6.33
N ASP A 69 -0.36 4.09 -6.41
CA ASP A 69 0.94 4.08 -5.75
C ASP A 69 2.02 4.73 -6.63
N ASP A 70 1.82 6.02 -6.91
CA ASP A 70 2.53 6.84 -7.88
C ASP A 70 3.80 7.49 -7.28
N THR A 71 4.70 6.66 -6.75
CA THR A 71 5.94 7.12 -6.12
C THR A 71 7.14 7.15 -7.05
N ASN A 72 6.98 6.67 -8.29
CA ASN A 72 8.04 6.52 -9.28
C ASN A 72 7.70 7.24 -10.59
N PRO A 73 8.05 8.53 -10.71
CA PRO A 73 7.63 9.38 -11.84
C PRO A 73 8.16 8.90 -13.21
N ALA A 74 9.14 8.00 -13.25
CA ALA A 74 9.73 7.50 -14.49
C ALA A 74 8.92 6.37 -15.16
N LYS A 75 7.92 5.80 -14.48
CA LYS A 75 7.17 4.62 -14.97
C LYS A 75 5.67 4.83 -15.03
N GLU A 76 5.20 6.03 -14.77
CA GLU A 76 3.79 6.32 -14.58
C GLU A 76 3.21 6.99 -15.83
N ASP A 77 2.03 6.52 -16.26
CA ASP A 77 1.29 7.10 -17.37
C ASP A 77 -0.18 7.30 -16.97
N MET A 78 -0.75 8.44 -17.36
CA MET A 78 -2.17 8.74 -17.20
C MET A 78 -3.06 7.73 -17.93
N GLU A 79 -2.57 7.13 -19.01
CA GLU A 79 -3.24 6.02 -19.70
C GLU A 79 -3.55 4.85 -18.75
N PHE A 80 -2.59 4.49 -17.89
CA PHE A 80 -2.78 3.41 -16.93
C PHE A 80 -3.75 3.80 -15.82
N VAL A 81 -3.69 5.04 -15.33
CA VAL A 81 -4.64 5.57 -14.34
C VAL A 81 -6.08 5.42 -14.83
N ASP A 82 -6.35 5.86 -16.06
CA ASP A 82 -7.71 5.83 -16.61
C ASP A 82 -8.19 4.41 -16.94
N SER A 83 -7.32 3.54 -17.46
CA SER A 83 -7.68 2.13 -17.70
C SER A 83 -7.97 1.38 -16.39
N ILE A 84 -7.16 1.58 -15.35
CA ILE A 84 -7.37 0.98 -14.03
C ILE A 84 -8.72 1.39 -13.44
N LYS A 85 -9.08 2.69 -13.53
CA LYS A 85 -10.39 3.19 -13.08
C LYS A 85 -11.53 2.56 -13.86
N ALA A 86 -11.38 2.39 -15.18
CA ALA A 86 -12.38 1.78 -16.03
C ALA A 86 -12.58 0.29 -15.68
N ASP A 87 -11.51 -0.46 -15.47
CA ASP A 87 -11.55 -1.88 -15.12
C ASP A 87 -12.19 -2.13 -13.74
N VAL A 88 -11.86 -1.32 -12.74
CA VAL A 88 -12.48 -1.41 -11.40
C VAL A 88 -13.99 -1.18 -11.49
N LYS A 89 -14.43 -0.16 -12.25
CA LYS A 89 -15.85 0.13 -12.48
C LYS A 89 -16.52 -0.97 -13.31
N TRP A 90 -15.85 -1.49 -14.33
CA TRP A 90 -16.37 -2.57 -15.18
C TRP A 90 -16.60 -3.87 -14.39
N LEU A 91 -15.74 -4.16 -13.40
CA LEU A 91 -15.93 -5.25 -12.45
C LEU A 91 -17.09 -5.03 -11.46
N GLY A 92 -17.75 -3.87 -11.49
CA GLY A 92 -18.94 -3.56 -10.68
C GLY A 92 -18.63 -2.99 -9.30
N PHE A 93 -17.42 -2.48 -9.08
CA PHE A 93 -17.02 -1.88 -7.80
C PHE A 93 -16.93 -0.35 -7.89
N GLU A 94 -17.22 0.30 -6.76
CA GLU A 94 -17.04 1.73 -6.55
C GLU A 94 -16.12 1.94 -5.34
N TRP A 95 -15.23 2.93 -5.43
CA TRP A 95 -14.38 3.33 -4.32
C TRP A 95 -15.05 4.41 -3.46
N ASP A 96 -14.66 4.46 -2.19
CA ASP A 96 -15.13 5.47 -1.24
C ASP A 96 -14.44 6.81 -1.50
N GLY A 97 -15.22 7.86 -1.72
CA GLY A 97 -14.73 9.23 -1.83
C GLY A 97 -13.87 9.51 -3.06
N GLU A 98 -12.89 10.40 -2.89
CA GLU A 98 -11.97 10.80 -3.94
C GLU A 98 -10.90 9.72 -4.19
N ILE A 99 -10.35 9.72 -5.40
CA ILE A 99 -9.16 8.92 -5.71
C ILE A 99 -7.99 9.50 -4.94
N HIS A 100 -7.17 8.64 -4.34
CA HIS A 100 -5.96 9.04 -3.66
C HIS A 100 -4.73 8.76 -4.51
N TYR A 101 -3.71 9.60 -4.38
CA TYR A 101 -2.39 9.37 -4.94
C TYR A 101 -1.37 9.30 -3.81
N SER A 102 -0.40 8.39 -3.90
CA SER A 102 0.72 8.35 -2.95
C SER A 102 1.51 9.68 -2.99
N SER A 103 1.58 10.32 -4.16
CA SER A 103 2.20 11.62 -4.36
C SER A 103 1.54 12.77 -3.59
N ASP A 104 0.21 12.70 -3.33
CA ASP A 104 -0.50 13.67 -2.48
C ASP A 104 0.07 13.72 -1.05
N TYR A 105 0.74 12.63 -0.63
CA TYR A 105 1.31 12.49 0.71
C TYR A 105 2.82 12.74 0.77
N PHE A 106 3.47 13.20 -0.31
CA PHE A 106 4.93 13.42 -0.30
C PHE A 106 5.41 14.36 0.81
N GLN A 107 4.67 15.45 1.08
CA GLN A 107 5.02 16.32 2.20
C GLN A 107 4.96 15.56 3.53
N LYS A 108 3.94 14.72 3.73
CA LYS A 108 3.81 13.90 4.95
C LYS A 108 4.93 12.87 5.05
N PHE A 109 5.33 12.24 3.95
CA PHE A 109 6.47 11.30 3.95
C PHE A 109 7.78 12.01 4.26
N TYR A 110 7.98 13.21 3.72
CA TYR A 110 9.13 14.05 4.04
C TYR A 110 9.14 14.42 5.53
N ASP A 111 8.02 14.89 6.09
CA ASP A 111 7.92 15.24 7.51
C ASP A 111 8.21 14.02 8.41
N CYS A 112 7.70 12.84 8.04
CA CYS A 112 8.03 11.58 8.73
C CYS A 112 9.52 11.21 8.58
N ALA A 113 10.14 11.43 7.42
CA ALA A 113 11.57 11.18 7.23
C ALA A 113 12.41 12.10 8.13
N ILE A 114 12.06 13.38 8.22
CA ILE A 114 12.67 14.35 9.13
C ILE A 114 12.47 13.93 10.59
N GLU A 115 11.28 13.45 10.97
CA GLU A 115 11.05 12.93 12.32
C GLU A 115 11.94 11.71 12.63
N LEU A 116 12.13 10.80 11.67
CA LEU A 116 13.01 9.64 11.82
C LEU A 116 14.47 10.05 11.96
N ILE A 117 14.93 11.04 11.18
CA ILE A 117 16.29 11.60 11.28
C ILE A 117 16.51 12.22 12.66
N ASN A 118 15.57 13.05 13.13
CA ASN A 118 15.66 13.67 14.46
C ASN A 118 15.69 12.67 15.63
N LYS A 119 15.12 11.48 15.43
CA LYS A 119 15.16 10.37 16.40
C LYS A 119 16.41 9.48 16.28
N GLY A 120 17.30 9.76 15.33
CA GLY A 120 18.46 8.90 15.02
C GLY A 120 18.08 7.54 14.42
N LEU A 121 16.90 7.45 13.78
CA LEU A 121 16.36 6.22 13.19
C LEU A 121 16.50 6.16 11.66
N ALA A 122 16.97 7.25 11.04
CA ALA A 122 17.28 7.33 9.62
C ALA A 122 18.56 8.16 9.40
N TYR A 123 19.29 7.86 8.33
CA TYR A 123 20.52 8.57 7.94
C TYR A 123 20.65 8.61 6.41
N VAL A 124 21.38 9.59 5.89
CA VAL A 124 21.71 9.76 4.48
C VAL A 124 22.95 8.92 4.16
N CYS A 125 22.82 8.04 3.17
CA CYS A 125 23.89 7.12 2.78
C CYS A 125 24.42 7.48 1.39
N PHE A 126 25.72 7.71 1.29
CA PHE A 126 26.39 8.03 0.01
C PHE A 126 27.07 6.83 -0.65
N LEU A 127 26.86 5.62 -0.15
CA LEU A 127 27.29 4.40 -0.84
C LEU A 127 26.59 4.28 -2.19
N ASN A 128 27.33 3.95 -3.24
CA ASN A 128 26.73 3.68 -4.53
C ASN A 128 25.94 2.35 -4.52
N ALA A 129 25.19 2.06 -5.59
CA ALA A 129 24.35 0.86 -5.66
C ALA A 129 25.12 -0.46 -5.50
N LYS A 130 26.37 -0.53 -6.00
CA LYS A 130 27.24 -1.71 -5.86
C LYS A 130 27.70 -1.86 -4.42
N GLU A 131 28.21 -0.80 -3.82
CA GLU A 131 28.64 -0.78 -2.42
C GLU A 131 27.48 -1.09 -1.47
N THR A 132 26.30 -0.50 -1.68
CA THR A 132 25.10 -0.80 -0.90
C THR A 132 24.76 -2.29 -0.91
N ARG A 133 24.91 -2.95 -2.07
CA ARG A 133 24.70 -4.40 -2.18
C ARG A 133 25.76 -5.21 -1.43
N GLU A 134 27.01 -4.78 -1.48
CA GLU A 134 28.11 -5.41 -0.74
C GLU A 134 27.94 -5.25 0.79
N TYR A 135 27.54 -4.07 1.26
CA TYR A 135 27.33 -3.78 2.68
C TYR A 135 26.07 -4.46 3.24
N ARG A 136 25.05 -4.73 2.40
CA ARG A 136 23.83 -5.44 2.81
C ARG A 136 24.09 -6.88 3.24
N GLY A 137 25.17 -7.50 2.78
CA GLY A 137 25.45 -8.92 3.03
C GLY A 137 24.62 -9.84 2.14
N THR A 138 24.36 -11.06 2.61
CA THR A 138 23.63 -12.10 1.87
C THR A 138 22.67 -12.86 2.78
N LEU A 139 21.88 -13.79 2.23
CA LEU A 139 21.03 -14.69 3.03
C LEU A 139 21.80 -15.54 4.06
N LYS A 140 23.13 -15.63 3.93
CA LYS A 140 24.00 -16.44 4.79
C LYS A 140 24.99 -15.61 5.61
N GLN A 141 25.12 -14.32 5.34
CA GLN A 141 26.13 -13.46 5.96
C GLN A 141 25.49 -12.14 6.37
N PRO A 142 25.68 -11.70 7.62
CA PRO A 142 25.13 -10.44 8.07
C PRO A 142 25.72 -9.28 7.24
N GLY A 143 24.92 -8.23 7.10
CA GLY A 143 25.41 -6.96 6.58
C GLY A 143 26.38 -6.29 7.55
N LYS A 144 26.99 -5.21 7.07
CA LYS A 144 27.83 -4.32 7.85
C LYS A 144 27.30 -2.90 7.74
N ASP A 145 27.53 -2.11 8.78
CA ASP A 145 27.09 -0.73 8.83
C ASP A 145 27.77 0.11 7.76
N SER A 146 27.00 1.03 7.17
CA SER A 146 27.53 2.05 6.27
C SER A 146 28.50 2.95 7.02
N PRO A 147 29.59 3.44 6.39
CA PRO A 147 30.46 4.43 7.03
C PRO A 147 29.72 5.75 7.39
N TYR A 148 28.57 6.01 6.77
CA TYR A 148 27.72 7.18 7.03
C TYR A 148 26.63 6.95 8.09
N ARG A 149 26.55 5.75 8.68
CA ARG A 149 25.44 5.37 9.58
C ARG A 149 25.37 6.22 10.84
N GLU A 150 26.52 6.63 11.35
CA GLU A 150 26.66 7.39 12.60
C GLU A 150 26.82 8.91 12.35
N THR A 151 26.47 9.38 11.14
CA THR A 151 26.39 10.81 10.81
C THR A 151 25.40 11.52 11.74
N SER A 152 25.71 12.76 12.15
CA SER A 152 24.88 13.48 13.12
C SER A 152 23.51 13.84 12.55
N VAL A 153 22.55 14.15 13.43
CA VAL A 153 21.22 14.58 13.01
C VAL A 153 21.30 15.82 12.13
N GLU A 154 22.14 16.79 12.50
CA GLU A 154 22.31 18.04 11.78
C GLU A 154 22.82 17.80 10.36
N GLU A 155 23.86 16.98 10.20
CA GLU A 155 24.43 16.66 8.88
C GLU A 155 23.47 15.83 8.01
N ASN A 156 22.59 15.02 8.60
CA ASN A 156 21.56 14.30 7.86
C ASN A 156 20.39 15.20 7.38
N LEU A 157 20.19 16.36 8.02
CA LEU A 157 19.13 17.32 7.69
C LEU A 157 19.56 18.37 6.66
N GLU A 158 20.87 18.54 6.46
CA GLU A 158 21.46 19.37 5.39
C GLU A 158 21.33 18.71 4.01
#